data_AF-A0A520BY35-F1
#
_entry.id   AF-A0A520BY35-F1
#
_cell.length_a   1.000
_cell.length_b   1.000
_cell.length_c   1.000
_cell.angle_alpha   90.00
_cell.angle_beta   90.00
_cell.angle_gamma   90.00
#
_symmetry.space_group_name_H-M   'P 1'
#
loop_
_entity.id
_entity.type
_entity.pdbx_description
1 polymer ?
#
loop_
_entity_poly.entity_id
_entity_poly.type
_entity_poly.pdbx_seq_one_letter_code
_entity_poly.pdbx_strand_id
1 'polypeptide(L)'
;MKNILFIALTAFITIFGACEEKNVNEKNYYAEAGITTPKVRNKAMNEHIESFAPLYNSLGLAASAKYNGALPELSKSFSDWILKTIDLQQNLTADEQKQVDKYLEDINAAWNKQKEMLF
;
A
#
# COMPACT_ATOMS: atom_id res chain seq x y z
N MET A 1 -39.51 -43.46 -15.83
CA MET A 1 -40.12 -42.15 -16.15
C MET A 1 -39.48 -41.10 -15.26
N LYS A 2 -38.96 -40.03 -15.90
CA LYS A 2 -38.89 -38.60 -15.47
C LYS A 2 -38.53 -38.30 -14.00
N ASN A 3 -37.59 -37.43 -13.65
CA ASN A 3 -36.76 -36.47 -14.39
C ASN A 3 -35.57 -36.10 -13.49
N ILE A 4 -34.48 -35.77 -14.16
CA ILE A 4 -33.21 -35.24 -13.64
C ILE A 4 -33.42 -33.89 -12.95
N LEU A 5 -32.67 -33.61 -11.88
CA LEU A 5 -32.09 -32.28 -11.69
C LEU A 5 -30.79 -32.37 -10.89
N PHE A 6 -29.68 -32.43 -11.63
CA PHE A 6 -28.36 -32.03 -11.14
C PHE A 6 -28.36 -30.51 -11.02
N ILE A 7 -28.08 -29.98 -9.83
CA ILE A 7 -27.69 -28.57 -9.69
C ILE A 7 -26.19 -28.55 -9.41
N ALA A 8 -25.44 -28.40 -10.50
CA ALA A 8 -24.05 -27.98 -10.47
C ALA A 8 -24.02 -26.53 -9.97
N LEU A 9 -23.51 -26.30 -8.76
CA LEU A 9 -23.24 -24.96 -8.26
C LEU A 9 -21.81 -24.57 -8.67
N THR A 10 -21.64 -24.21 -9.93
CA THR A 10 -20.46 -23.50 -10.41
C THR A 10 -20.54 -22.05 -9.95
N ALA A 11 -19.90 -21.74 -8.82
CA ALA A 11 -19.56 -20.37 -8.48
C ALA A 11 -18.29 -19.98 -9.24
N PHE A 12 -18.48 -19.63 -10.51
CA PHE A 12 -17.49 -18.97 -11.34
C PHE A 12 -17.50 -17.48 -10.97
N ILE A 13 -16.70 -17.08 -9.98
CA ILE A 13 -16.42 -15.66 -9.73
C ILE A 13 -15.06 -15.34 -10.34
N THR A 14 -15.02 -15.30 -11.67
CA THR A 14 -13.96 -14.60 -12.39
C THR A 14 -14.46 -13.20 -12.71
N ILE A 15 -14.28 -12.27 -11.77
CA ILE A 15 -14.33 -10.84 -12.09
C ILE A 15 -12.94 -10.48 -12.61
N PHE A 16 -12.64 -10.90 -13.84
CA PHE A 16 -11.66 -10.20 -14.66
C PHE A 16 -12.40 -9.04 -15.30
N GLY A 17 -12.31 -7.90 -14.60
CA GLY A 17 -12.82 -6.61 -15.04
C GLY A 17 -12.02 -5.51 -14.38
N ALA A 18 -10.69 -5.68 -14.27
CA ALA A 18 -9.80 -4.53 -14.14
C ALA A 18 -9.87 -3.79 -15.48
N CYS A 19 -10.91 -2.96 -15.65
CA CYS A 19 -10.81 -1.80 -16.50
C CYS A 19 -9.72 -0.93 -15.88
N GLU A 20 -8.49 -1.05 -16.37
CA GLU A 20 -7.53 0.04 -16.30
C GLU A 20 -8.06 1.18 -17.18
N GLU A 21 -9.07 1.91 -16.70
CA GLU A 21 -9.13 3.33 -16.99
C GLU A 21 -7.95 3.93 -16.23
N LYS A 22 -6.79 3.98 -16.89
CA LYS A 22 -5.74 4.94 -16.55
C LYS A 22 -6.37 6.32 -16.74
N ASN A 23 -7.00 6.81 -15.68
CA ASN A 23 -7.39 8.19 -15.57
C ASN A 23 -6.10 9.00 -15.53
N VAL A 24 -5.77 9.56 -16.69
CA VAL A 24 -4.68 10.51 -16.89
C VAL A 24 -5.09 11.79 -16.16
N ASN A 25 -4.85 11.84 -14.83
CA ASN A 25 -4.77 13.01 -13.94
C ASN A 25 -4.94 12.66 -12.45
N GLU A 26 -4.85 11.38 -12.05
CA GLU A 26 -4.88 11.06 -10.62
C GLU A 26 -3.59 11.56 -9.95
N LYS A 27 -3.73 12.48 -8.99
CA LYS A 27 -2.61 13.10 -8.29
C LYS A 27 -1.78 12.05 -7.56
N ASN A 28 -0.49 11.97 -7.88
CA ASN A 28 0.45 11.03 -7.24
C ASN A 28 1.13 11.70 -6.04
N TYR A 29 0.47 11.69 -4.89
CA TYR A 29 0.97 12.24 -3.64
C TYR A 29 2.30 11.62 -3.21
N TYR A 30 2.50 10.31 -3.47
CA TYR A 30 3.77 9.64 -3.12
C TYR A 30 4.95 10.22 -3.89
N ALA A 31 4.79 10.46 -5.20
CA ALA A 31 5.83 11.10 -6.01
C ALA A 31 6.13 12.53 -5.54
N GLU A 32 5.11 13.30 -5.13
CA GLU A 32 5.27 14.66 -4.60
C GLU A 32 5.98 14.71 -3.24
N ALA A 33 5.92 13.63 -2.46
CA ALA A 33 6.56 13.56 -1.15
C ALA A 33 8.10 13.50 -1.23
N GLY A 34 8.68 13.23 -2.41
CA GLY A 34 10.12 13.21 -2.62
C GLY A 34 10.86 12.10 -1.83
N ILE A 35 10.14 11.06 -1.41
CA ILE A 35 10.68 9.95 -0.63
C ILE A 35 11.56 9.10 -1.55
N THR A 36 12.81 8.87 -1.14
CA THR A 36 13.74 8.03 -1.90
C THR A 36 13.53 6.56 -1.52
N THR A 37 13.01 5.78 -2.46
CA THR A 37 12.78 4.34 -2.29
C THR A 37 14.11 3.58 -2.38
N PRO A 38 14.54 2.85 -1.33
CA PRO A 38 15.77 2.07 -1.39
C PRO A 38 15.57 0.80 -2.22
N LYS A 39 16.68 0.23 -2.70
CA LYS A 39 16.69 -1.07 -3.37
C LYS A 39 17.71 -1.96 -2.70
N VAL A 40 17.23 -3.04 -2.10
CA VAL A 40 18.06 -4.02 -1.38
C VAL A 40 18.12 -5.33 -2.16
N ARG A 41 18.96 -6.27 -1.74
CA ARG A 41 19.04 -7.60 -2.40
C ARG A 41 17.83 -8.48 -2.08
N ASN A 42 17.20 -8.28 -0.93
CA ASN A 42 16.01 -9.03 -0.54
C ASN A 42 14.83 -8.65 -1.44
N LYS A 43 14.44 -9.56 -2.35
CA LYS A 43 13.33 -9.34 -3.29
C LYS A 43 12.00 -9.08 -2.58
N ALA A 44 11.69 -9.84 -1.53
CA ALA A 44 10.46 -9.67 -0.77
C ALA A 44 10.41 -8.30 -0.08
N MET A 45 11.55 -7.79 0.38
CA MET A 45 11.64 -6.43 0.91
C MET A 45 11.36 -5.38 -0.17
N ASN A 46 11.95 -5.51 -1.36
CA ASN A 46 11.69 -4.55 -2.44
C ASN A 46 10.21 -4.53 -2.86
N GLU A 47 9.60 -5.70 -3.03
CA GLU A 47 8.17 -5.81 -3.36
C GLU A 47 7.28 -5.21 -2.26
N HIS A 48 7.63 -5.46 -0.98
CA HIS A 48 6.94 -4.85 0.15
C HIS A 48 7.10 -3.33 0.20
N ILE A 49 8.29 -2.82 -0.10
CA ILE A 49 8.60 -1.39 -0.17
C ILE A 49 7.76 -0.69 -1.26
N GLU A 50 7.66 -1.30 -2.45
CA GLU A 50 6.86 -0.77 -3.55
C GLU A 50 5.36 -0.67 -3.21
N SER A 51 4.87 -1.52 -2.30
CA SER A 51 3.47 -1.50 -1.85
C SER A 51 3.08 -0.29 -0.98
N PHE A 52 4.04 0.53 -0.52
CA PHE A 52 3.73 1.72 0.26
C PHE A 52 3.11 2.86 -0.58
N ALA A 53 3.53 3.00 -1.84
CA ALA A 53 3.05 4.07 -2.73
C ALA A 53 1.52 4.15 -2.86
N PRO A 54 0.78 3.04 -3.14
CA PRO A 54 -0.67 3.08 -3.19
C PRO A 54 -1.29 3.45 -1.83
N LEU A 55 -0.76 2.93 -0.72
CA LEU A 55 -1.24 3.25 0.62
C LEU A 55 -1.11 4.75 0.94
N TYR A 56 0.02 5.36 0.60
CA TYR A 56 0.25 6.79 0.78
C TYR A 56 -0.67 7.64 -0.12
N ASN A 57 -0.90 7.20 -1.36
CA ASN A 57 -1.85 7.87 -2.26
C ASN A 57 -3.29 7.82 -1.74
N SER A 58 -3.72 6.70 -1.13
CA SER A 58 -5.03 6.62 -0.48
C SER A 58 -5.16 7.62 0.68
N LEU A 59 -4.11 7.79 1.49
CA LEU A 59 -4.09 8.83 2.53
C LEU A 59 -4.15 10.24 1.93
N GLY A 60 -3.38 10.51 0.87
CA GLY A 60 -3.40 11.78 0.16
C GLY A 60 -4.77 12.14 -0.42
N LEU A 61 -5.46 11.16 -1.02
CA LEU A 61 -6.83 11.33 -1.51
C LEU A 61 -7.81 11.63 -0.37
N ALA A 62 -7.74 10.87 0.73
CA ALA A 62 -8.58 11.11 1.91
C ALA A 62 -8.36 12.52 2.48
N ALA A 63 -7.10 12.95 2.59
CA ALA A 63 -6.72 14.27 3.07
C ALA A 63 -7.25 15.40 2.17
N SER A 64 -7.09 15.26 0.85
CA SER A 64 -7.62 16.24 -0.12
C SER A 64 -9.15 16.33 -0.10
N ALA A 65 -9.84 15.21 0.14
CA ALA A 65 -11.28 15.16 0.29
C ALA A 65 -11.77 15.52 1.71
N LYS A 66 -10.87 15.82 2.66
CA LYS A 66 -11.17 16.03 4.09
C LYS A 66 -11.99 14.89 4.70
N TYR A 67 -11.77 13.65 4.24
CA TYR A 67 -12.50 12.47 4.69
C TYR A 67 -11.73 11.74 5.80
N ASN A 68 -12.02 12.11 7.05
CA ASN A 68 -11.41 11.48 8.23
C ASN A 68 -11.94 10.06 8.53
N GLY A 69 -13.06 9.65 7.93
CA GLY A 69 -13.65 8.32 8.13
C GLY A 69 -12.76 7.16 7.66
N ALA A 70 -11.85 7.41 6.70
CA ALA A 70 -10.85 6.43 6.25
C ALA A 70 -9.65 6.28 7.20
N LEU A 71 -9.43 7.24 8.12
CA LEU A 71 -8.21 7.31 8.91
C LEU A 71 -7.95 6.08 9.80
N PRO A 72 -8.95 5.47 10.46
CA PRO A 72 -8.72 4.28 11.28
C PRO A 72 -8.13 3.12 10.48
N GLU A 73 -8.71 2.82 9.32
CA GLU A 73 -8.26 1.72 8.46
C GLU A 73 -6.89 2.01 7.85
N LEU A 74 -6.68 3.23 7.34
CA LEU A 74 -5.39 3.64 6.78
C LEU A 74 -4.26 3.58 7.82
N SER A 75 -4.53 4.01 9.06
CA SER A 75 -3.55 3.95 10.16
C SER A 75 -3.18 2.52 10.54
N LYS A 76 -4.18 1.62 10.53
CA LYS A 76 -3.96 0.19 10.74
C LYS A 76 -3.10 -0.40 9.62
N SER A 77 -3.46 -0.16 8.36
CA SER A 77 -2.71 -0.65 7.19
C SER A 77 -1.26 -0.15 7.18
N PHE A 78 -1.02 1.12 7.56
CA PHE A 78 0.34 1.63 7.71
C PHE A 78 1.11 0.94 8.83
N SER A 79 0.48 0.72 9.98
CA SER A 79 1.11 0.01 11.11
C SER A 79 1.46 -1.44 10.73
N ASP A 80 0.53 -2.15 10.08
CA ASP A 80 0.74 -3.51 9.59
C ASP A 80 1.89 -3.56 8.57
N TRP A 81 1.96 -2.56 7.68
CA TRP A 81 3.04 -2.42 6.72
C TRP A 81 4.40 -2.20 7.40
N ILE A 82 4.48 -1.34 8.43
CA ILE A 82 5.71 -1.10 9.20
C ILE A 82 6.20 -2.37 9.89
N LEU A 83 5.28 -3.10 10.55
CA LEU A 83 5.61 -4.35 11.22
C LEU A 83 6.15 -5.39 10.23
N LYS A 84 5.56 -5.48 9.03
CA LYS A 84 6.06 -6.39 8.00
C LYS A 84 7.43 -5.96 7.47
N THR A 85 7.71 -4.66 7.37
CA THR A 85 9.04 -4.17 7.02
C THR A 85 10.06 -4.63 8.05
N ILE A 86 9.78 -4.47 9.35
CA ILE A 86 10.67 -4.93 10.44
C ILE A 86 10.92 -6.44 10.37
N ASP A 87 9.88 -7.26 10.14
CA ASP A 87 10.00 -8.71 9.95
C ASP A 87 10.95 -9.08 8.80
N LEU A 88 10.89 -8.34 7.69
CA LEU A 88 11.71 -8.58 6.50
C LEU A 88 13.17 -8.09 6.63
N GLN A 89 13.51 -7.33 7.68
CA GLN A 89 14.88 -6.83 7.89
C GLN A 89 15.89 -7.92 8.28
N GLN A 90 15.44 -9.10 8.71
CA GLN A 90 16.29 -10.15 9.32
C GLN A 90 17.43 -10.71 8.45
N ASN A 91 17.54 -10.31 7.17
CA ASN A 91 18.58 -10.79 6.24
C ASN A 91 19.27 -9.66 5.44
N LEU A 92 19.18 -8.42 5.94
CA LEU A 92 19.84 -7.27 5.31
C LEU A 92 21.30 -7.14 5.78
N THR A 93 22.16 -6.63 4.92
CA THR A 93 23.47 -6.13 5.36
C THR A 93 23.30 -4.88 6.22
N ALA A 94 24.34 -4.50 6.97
CA ALA A 94 24.32 -3.26 7.75
C ALA A 94 24.03 -2.01 6.90
N ASP A 95 24.51 -1.97 5.66
CA ASP A 95 24.26 -0.84 4.75
C ASP A 95 22.84 -0.86 4.18
N GLU A 96 22.32 -2.04 3.84
CA GLU A 96 20.92 -2.21 3.44
C GLU A 96 19.96 -1.83 4.59
N GLN A 97 20.30 -2.21 5.82
CA GLN A 97 19.52 -1.87 6.99
C GLN A 97 19.48 -0.36 7.22
N LYS A 98 20.61 0.35 7.15
CA LYS A 98 20.63 1.82 7.24
C LYS A 98 19.77 2.49 6.17
N GLN A 99 19.77 1.97 4.94
CA GLN A 99 18.93 2.50 3.86
C GLN A 99 17.44 2.30 4.15
N VAL A 100 17.07 1.12 4.66
CA VAL A 100 15.68 0.82 5.04
C VAL A 100 15.25 1.65 6.25
N ASP A 101 16.11 1.80 7.27
CA ASP A 101 15.80 2.59 8.46
C ASP A 101 15.59 4.07 8.10
N LYS A 102 16.48 4.64 7.27
CA LYS A 102 16.27 5.99 6.74
C LYS A 102 14.96 6.11 5.96
N TYR A 103 14.64 5.12 5.13
CA TYR A 103 13.38 5.09 4.40
C TYR A 103 12.18 5.07 5.36
N LEU A 104 12.23 4.25 6.42
CA LEU A 104 11.19 4.19 7.46
C LEU A 104 10.99 5.53 8.18
N GLU A 105 12.06 6.27 8.46
CA GLU A 105 11.99 7.62 9.02
C GLU A 105 11.30 8.59 8.05
N ASP A 106 11.74 8.60 6.78
CA ASP A 106 11.24 9.51 5.75
C ASP A 106 9.73 9.26 5.48
N ILE A 107 9.29 7.99 5.37
CA ILE A 107 7.87 7.67 5.18
C ILE A 107 7.02 8.02 6.39
N ASN A 108 7.53 7.84 7.61
CA ASN A 108 6.76 8.13 8.83
C ASN A 108 6.56 9.64 8.99
N ALA A 109 7.59 10.43 8.68
CA ALA A 109 7.48 11.88 8.63
C ALA A 109 6.46 12.33 7.58
N ALA A 110 6.53 11.81 6.36
CA ALA A 110 5.60 12.13 5.29
C ALA A 110 4.16 11.72 5.62
N TRP A 111 3.97 10.51 6.15
CA TRP A 111 2.67 9.98 6.58
C TRP A 111 2.01 10.90 7.61
N ASN A 112 2.76 11.30 8.65
CA ASN A 112 2.22 12.16 9.69
C ASN A 112 1.86 13.55 9.16
N LYS A 113 2.71 14.15 8.33
CA LYS A 113 2.41 15.43 7.69
C LYS A 113 1.14 15.37 6.84
N GLN A 114 0.98 14.31 6.05
CA GLN A 114 -0.21 14.13 5.22
C GLN A 114 -1.46 13.89 6.06
N LYS A 115 -1.33 13.11 7.14
CA LYS A 115 -2.41 12.83 8.11
C LYS A 115 -2.88 14.09 8.83
N GLU A 116 -1.97 15.00 9.20
CA GLU A 116 -2.31 16.28 9.83
C GLU A 116 -3.26 17.14 8.98
N MET A 117 -3.23 16.97 7.66
CA MET A 117 -4.14 17.68 6.76
C MET A 117 -5.61 17.24 6.88
N LEU A 118 -5.92 16.16 7.61
CA LEU A 118 -7.29 15.69 7.87
C LEU A 118 -7.95 16.37 9.09
N PHE A 119 -7.17 17.08 9.91
CA PHE A 119 -7.62 17.81 11.08
C PHE A 119 -7.61 19.32 10.81
#